data_AF-A0A7X0LBH1-F1
#
_entry.id   AF-A0A7X0LBH1-F1
#
_cell.length_a   1.000
_cell.length_b   1.000
_cell.length_c   1.000
_cell.angle_alpha   90.00
_cell.angle_beta   90.00
_cell.angle_gamma   90.00
#
_symmetry.space_group_name_H-M   'P 1'
#
loop_
_entity.id
_entity.type
_entity.pdbx_description
1 polymer ?
#
loop_
_entity_poly.entity_id
_entity_poly.type
_entity_poly.pdbx_seq_one_letter_code
_entity_poly.pdbx_strand_id
1 'polypeptide(L)'
;MTAPLDVLVVGAGPTGLALATQLRSYATPLRIVDRSLDRARESRAPAVQPRTPEMLTPFGVADDLADRGNEELLETYEAERAPVGRGVRRLTDRAFTVGTSSHPALRLARTRLAPHVAPLLLRATAARARLFRTVSELAVHYRRGPASITGPHRPRQGPRAGDRLPDTPAGLQRRIAGPGYHFLLTGPDRAWPEDPPPGGRHDLVSVHRLGTRSPWPGITHALVRPDGYVGYLARGTDLTGLRAYLDHWLPAP
;
A
#
# COMPACT_ATOMS: atom_id res chain seq x y z
N MET A 1 6.57 -0.22 46.16
CA MET A 1 7.49 -1.37 46.06
C MET A 1 7.26 -2.02 44.71
N THR A 2 8.26 -2.08 43.84
CA THR A 2 8.18 -2.82 42.58
C THR A 2 8.20 -4.32 42.89
N ALA A 3 7.17 -5.06 42.48
CA ALA A 3 7.18 -6.52 42.55
C ALA A 3 8.44 -7.08 41.85
N PRO A 4 9.00 -8.21 42.33
CA PRO A 4 10.13 -8.85 41.67
C PRO A 4 9.78 -9.17 40.21
N LEU A 5 10.67 -8.77 39.30
CA LEU A 5 10.55 -8.97 37.85
C LEU A 5 11.57 -10.02 37.44
N ASP A 6 11.12 -11.11 36.83
CA ASP A 6 12.00 -12.17 36.35
C ASP A 6 12.58 -11.85 34.97
N VAL A 7 11.80 -11.15 34.13
CA VAL A 7 12.20 -10.81 32.75
C VAL A 7 11.93 -9.34 32.42
N LEU A 8 12.94 -8.68 31.84
CA LEU A 8 12.82 -7.36 31.22
C LEU A 8 12.91 -7.50 29.69
N VAL A 9 11.83 -7.18 28.99
CA VAL A 9 11.79 -7.16 27.52
C VAL A 9 12.08 -5.74 27.04
N VAL A 10 13.16 -5.56 26.28
CA VAL A 10 13.54 -4.26 25.69
C VAL A 10 13.04 -4.22 24.24
N GLY A 11 12.07 -3.35 23.98
CA GLY A 11 11.42 -3.17 22.68
C GLY A 11 10.04 -3.84 22.60
N ALA A 12 9.01 -3.04 22.34
CA ALA A 12 7.62 -3.41 22.05
C ALA A 12 7.39 -3.57 20.52
N GLY A 13 8.40 -4.03 19.80
CA GLY A 13 8.24 -4.48 18.42
C GLY A 13 7.57 -5.85 18.33
N PRO A 14 7.32 -6.38 17.12
CA PRO A 14 6.64 -7.67 16.92
C PRO A 14 7.29 -8.82 17.71
N THR A 15 8.62 -8.92 17.69
CA THR A 15 9.35 -9.96 18.44
C THR A 15 9.22 -9.80 19.94
N GLY A 16 9.33 -8.58 20.46
CA GLY A 16 9.26 -8.32 21.90
C GLY A 16 7.84 -8.52 22.45
N LEU A 17 6.82 -8.10 21.69
CA LEU A 17 5.42 -8.38 22.04
C LEU A 17 5.10 -9.87 21.96
N ALA A 18 5.56 -10.59 20.93
CA ALA A 18 5.37 -12.03 20.83
C ALA A 18 6.03 -12.78 22.00
N LEU A 19 7.27 -12.41 22.35
CA LEU A 19 7.95 -12.97 23.52
C LEU A 19 7.20 -12.65 24.82
N ALA A 20 6.74 -11.41 25.00
CA ALA A 20 5.99 -11.02 26.18
C ALA A 20 4.65 -11.78 26.29
N THR A 21 3.93 -11.98 25.18
CA THR A 21 2.70 -12.78 25.17
C THR A 21 2.98 -14.24 25.54
N GLN A 22 4.06 -14.83 25.02
CA GLN A 22 4.46 -16.20 25.37
C GLN A 22 4.87 -16.34 26.85
N LEU A 23 5.64 -15.40 27.38
CA LEU A 23 6.02 -15.40 28.80
C LEU A 23 4.79 -15.23 29.70
N ARG A 24 3.82 -14.40 29.28
CA ARG A 24 2.54 -14.24 29.96
C ARG A 24 1.72 -15.54 29.97
N SER A 25 1.71 -16.33 28.89
CA SER A 25 0.98 -17.61 28.88
C SER A 25 1.56 -18.63 29.86
N TYR A 26 2.82 -18.49 30.25
CA TYR A 26 3.46 -19.28 31.32
C TYR A 26 3.47 -18.57 32.69
N ALA A 27 2.66 -17.53 32.86
CA ALA A 27 2.56 -16.74 34.10
C ALA A 27 3.90 -16.17 34.61
N THR A 28 4.86 -15.92 33.72
CA THR A 28 6.16 -15.35 34.09
C THR A 28 6.05 -13.82 34.29
N PRO A 29 6.40 -13.28 35.47
CA PRO A 29 6.48 -11.85 35.71
C PRO A 29 7.45 -11.15 34.76
N LEU A 30 6.94 -10.21 33.96
CA LEU A 30 7.75 -9.47 33.00
C LEU A 30 7.38 -7.99 32.93
N ARG A 31 8.32 -7.19 32.44
CA ARG A 31 8.09 -5.79 32.05
C ARG A 31 8.62 -5.52 30.66
N ILE A 32 7.84 -4.79 29.85
CA ILE A 32 8.29 -4.27 28.55
C ILE A 32 8.73 -2.82 28.73
N VAL A 33 9.86 -2.47 28.12
CA VAL A 33 10.33 -1.09 28.01
C VAL A 33 10.61 -0.80 26.54
N ASP A 34 9.93 0.19 25.98
CA ASP A 34 10.20 0.73 24.65
C ASP A 34 10.44 2.24 24.75
N ARG A 35 11.23 2.78 23.83
CA ARG A 35 11.46 4.23 23.69
C ARG A 35 10.26 4.91 23.01
N SER A 36 9.58 4.19 22.13
CA SER A 36 8.43 4.64 21.36
C SER A 36 7.20 4.59 22.24
N LEU A 37 6.48 5.71 22.30
CA LEU A 37 5.25 5.83 23.07
C LEU A 37 4.01 5.34 22.31
N ASP A 38 4.17 5.01 21.03
CA ASP A 38 3.09 4.70 20.10
C ASP A 38 3.55 3.64 19.09
N ARG A 39 2.60 3.00 18.40
CA ARG A 39 2.87 2.00 17.36
C ARG A 39 3.70 2.58 16.22
N ALA A 40 4.48 1.72 15.56
CA ALA A 40 5.16 2.10 14.34
C ALA A 40 4.14 2.61 13.30
N ARG A 41 4.42 3.78 12.72
CA ARG A 41 3.54 4.41 11.73
C ARG A 41 3.75 3.89 10.33
N GLU A 42 4.79 3.10 10.11
CA GLU A 42 5.12 2.52 8.82
C GLU A 42 4.66 1.07 8.78
N SER A 43 4.05 0.64 7.68
CA SER A 43 3.84 -0.80 7.45
C SER A 43 5.19 -1.48 7.18
N ARG A 44 5.60 -2.37 8.08
CA ARG A 44 6.85 -3.16 7.97
C ARG A 44 6.61 -4.62 7.59
N ALA A 45 5.34 -5.02 7.50
CA ALA A 45 4.90 -6.36 7.13
C ALA A 45 3.91 -6.24 5.97
N PRO A 46 4.39 -6.14 4.71
CA PRO A 46 3.51 -5.96 3.55
C PRO A 46 2.72 -7.22 3.17
N ALA A 47 3.01 -8.35 3.81
CA ALA A 47 2.33 -9.61 3.57
C ALA A 47 2.28 -10.45 4.84
N VAL A 48 1.21 -11.22 4.98
CA VAL A 48 1.02 -12.26 6.00
C VAL A 48 1.25 -13.60 5.29
N GLN A 49 2.15 -14.43 5.81
CA GLN A 49 2.36 -15.78 5.27
C GLN A 49 1.26 -16.71 5.78
N PRO A 50 0.90 -17.80 5.07
CA PRO A 50 -0.07 -18.79 5.56
C PRO A 50 0.26 -19.35 6.94
N ARG A 51 1.56 -19.45 7.28
CA ARG A 51 2.04 -19.90 8.58
C ARG A 51 1.90 -18.87 9.70
N THR A 52 1.72 -17.58 9.36
CA THR A 52 1.62 -16.51 10.37
C THR A 52 0.36 -16.65 11.23
N PRO A 53 -0.85 -16.84 10.68
CA PRO A 53 -2.05 -17.15 11.47
C PRO A 53 -1.87 -18.37 12.39
N GLU A 54 -1.24 -19.45 11.92
CA GLU A 54 -0.96 -20.64 12.73
C GLU A 54 -0.09 -20.31 13.97
N MET A 55 0.90 -19.44 13.81
CA MET A 55 1.75 -19.00 14.92
C MET A 55 1.03 -18.04 15.86
N LEU A 56 -0.08 -17.43 15.42
CA LEU A 56 -0.92 -16.56 16.23
C LEU A 56 -2.03 -17.31 16.98
N THR A 57 -2.34 -18.55 16.58
CA THR A 57 -3.35 -19.38 17.25
C THR A 57 -3.09 -19.57 18.74
N PRO A 58 -1.86 -19.88 19.22
CA PRO A 58 -1.61 -20.01 20.66
C PRO A 58 -1.81 -18.72 21.45
N PHE A 59 -1.78 -17.56 20.77
CA PHE A 59 -2.03 -16.25 21.38
C PHE A 59 -3.51 -15.87 21.39
N GLY A 60 -4.40 -16.69 20.80
CA GLY A 60 -5.84 -16.47 20.79
C GLY A 60 -6.30 -15.29 19.93
N VAL A 61 -5.46 -14.78 19.02
CA VAL A 61 -5.78 -13.63 18.16
C VAL A 61 -5.98 -14.00 16.69
N ALA A 62 -5.69 -15.25 16.30
CA ALA A 62 -5.80 -15.67 14.90
C ALA A 62 -7.23 -15.56 14.36
N ASP A 63 -8.20 -16.07 15.11
CA ASP A 63 -9.61 -16.07 14.70
C ASP A 63 -10.19 -14.65 14.69
N ASP A 64 -9.92 -13.83 15.72
CA ASP A 64 -10.31 -12.42 15.75
C ASP A 64 -9.74 -11.63 14.56
N LEU A 65 -8.49 -11.90 14.18
CA LEU A 65 -7.89 -11.27 13.00
C LEU A 65 -8.55 -11.73 11.69
N ALA A 66 -8.94 -13.00 11.60
CA ALA A 66 -9.63 -13.55 10.43
C ALA A 66 -11.06 -13.00 10.32
N ASP A 67 -11.79 -12.94 11.43
CA ASP A 67 -13.16 -12.40 11.51
C ASP A 67 -13.24 -10.91 11.17
N ARG A 68 -12.17 -10.16 11.47
CA ARG A 68 -12.02 -8.75 11.07
C ARG A 68 -11.52 -8.58 9.65
N GLY A 69 -11.10 -9.66 8.99
CA GLY A 69 -10.66 -9.67 7.61
C GLY A 69 -11.84 -9.63 6.64
N ASN A 70 -11.53 -9.32 5.38
CA ASN A 70 -12.47 -9.45 4.27
C ASN A 70 -11.87 -10.43 3.26
N GLU A 71 -12.53 -11.57 3.04
CA GLU A 71 -12.02 -12.64 2.17
C GLU A 71 -11.96 -12.19 0.70
N GLU A 72 -12.95 -11.44 0.22
CA GLU A 72 -12.93 -10.84 -1.12
C GLU A 72 -11.75 -9.87 -1.27
N LEU A 73 -11.44 -9.10 -0.22
CA LEU A 73 -10.27 -8.22 -0.21
C LEU A 73 -8.97 -9.02 -0.33
N LEU A 74 -8.90 -10.19 0.34
CA LEU A 74 -7.76 -11.10 0.24
C LEU A 74 -7.61 -11.65 -1.18
N GLU A 75 -8.70 -12.02 -1.85
CA GLU A 75 -8.68 -12.47 -3.24
C GLU A 75 -8.12 -11.41 -4.20
N THR A 76 -8.33 -10.12 -3.91
CA THR A 76 -7.76 -9.04 -4.74
C THR A 76 -6.24 -9.08 -4.80
N TYR A 77 -5.57 -9.63 -3.77
CA TYR A 77 -4.11 -9.75 -3.74
C TYR A 77 -3.60 -10.55 -4.94
N GLU A 78 -4.19 -11.73 -5.21
CA GLU A 78 -3.77 -12.55 -6.34
C GLU A 78 -4.08 -11.84 -7.66
N ALA A 79 -5.31 -11.33 -7.79
CA ALA A 79 -5.76 -10.63 -8.99
C ALA A 79 -4.85 -9.43 -9.36
N GLU A 80 -4.37 -8.69 -8.36
CA GLU A 80 -3.54 -7.50 -8.53
C GLU A 80 -2.05 -7.82 -8.64
N ARG A 81 -1.52 -8.76 -7.83
CA ARG A 81 -0.07 -9.03 -7.73
C ARG A 81 0.43 -10.10 -8.68
N ALA A 82 -0.35 -11.13 -8.99
CA ALA A 82 0.09 -12.20 -9.87
C ALA A 82 0.48 -11.70 -11.29
N PRO A 83 -0.26 -10.75 -11.92
CA PRO A 83 0.17 -10.15 -13.19
C PRO A 83 1.50 -9.41 -13.09
N VAL A 84 1.76 -8.72 -11.98
CA VAL A 84 3.03 -7.99 -11.73
C VAL A 84 4.18 -8.98 -11.64
N GLY A 85 4.05 -10.03 -10.82
CA GLY A 85 5.06 -11.07 -10.69
C GLY A 85 5.36 -11.79 -12.01
N ARG A 86 4.32 -12.13 -12.79
CA ARG A 86 4.49 -12.67 -14.15
C ARG A 86 5.19 -11.70 -15.10
N GLY A 87 5.01 -10.40 -14.91
CA GLY A 87 5.69 -9.35 -15.67
C GLY A 87 7.19 -9.31 -15.37
N VAL A 88 7.54 -9.22 -14.07
CA VAL A 88 8.93 -9.20 -13.59
C VAL A 88 9.66 -10.47 -14.02
N ARG A 89 9.07 -11.65 -13.78
CA ARG A 89 9.66 -12.93 -14.19
C ARG A 89 9.91 -12.99 -15.70
N ARG A 90 8.94 -12.59 -16.53
CA ARG A 90 9.12 -12.58 -17.99
C ARG A 90 10.22 -11.62 -18.44
N LEU A 91 10.34 -10.47 -17.76
CA LEU A 91 11.41 -9.51 -18.04
C LEU A 91 12.78 -10.11 -17.71
N THR A 92 12.93 -10.72 -16.52
CA THR A 92 14.19 -11.32 -16.07
C THR A 92 14.57 -12.54 -16.90
N ASP A 93 13.62 -13.44 -17.21
CA ASP A 93 13.85 -14.63 -18.05
C ASP A 93 14.37 -14.23 -19.42
N ARG A 94 13.79 -13.18 -20.04
CA ARG A 94 14.24 -12.65 -21.33
C ARG A 94 15.62 -12.03 -21.24
N ALA A 95 15.88 -11.22 -20.22
CA ALA A 95 17.18 -10.57 -20.03
C ALA A 95 18.28 -11.62 -19.83
N PHE A 96 18.03 -12.63 -18.99
CA PHE A 96 18.94 -13.76 -18.78
C PHE A 96 19.16 -14.53 -20.07
N THR A 97 18.10 -14.90 -20.79
CA THR A 97 18.19 -15.61 -22.07
C THR A 97 19.05 -14.85 -23.08
N VAL A 98 18.85 -13.53 -23.22
CA VAL A 98 19.67 -12.71 -24.13
C VAL A 98 21.12 -12.62 -23.64
N GLY A 99 21.33 -12.48 -22.33
CA GLY A 99 22.65 -12.39 -21.71
C GLY A 99 23.46 -13.68 -21.83
N THR A 100 22.83 -14.84 -21.75
CA THR A 100 23.49 -16.16 -21.76
C THR A 100 23.41 -16.89 -23.10
N SER A 101 22.63 -16.39 -24.06
CA SER A 101 22.50 -17.05 -25.37
C SER A 101 23.83 -17.10 -26.12
N SER A 102 24.16 -18.29 -26.59
CA SER A 102 25.29 -18.54 -27.50
C SER A 102 24.95 -18.28 -28.98
N HIS A 103 23.71 -17.89 -29.29
CA HIS A 103 23.25 -17.73 -30.66
C HIS A 103 24.02 -16.60 -31.38
N PRO A 104 24.61 -16.83 -32.56
CA PRO A 104 25.52 -15.88 -33.20
C PRO A 104 24.95 -14.47 -33.41
N ALA A 105 23.67 -14.37 -33.79
CA ALA A 105 23.01 -13.09 -34.00
C ALA A 105 22.84 -12.28 -32.70
N LEU A 106 22.45 -12.94 -31.60
CA LEU A 106 22.32 -12.30 -30.29
C LEU A 106 23.69 -11.89 -29.73
N ARG A 107 24.72 -12.71 -29.99
CA ARG A 107 26.11 -12.37 -29.65
C ARG A 107 26.60 -11.14 -30.42
N LEU A 108 26.28 -11.03 -31.71
CA LEU A 108 26.62 -9.86 -32.51
C LEU A 108 25.88 -8.60 -32.04
N ALA A 109 24.57 -8.71 -31.79
CA ALA A 109 23.75 -7.61 -31.30
C ALA A 109 24.28 -7.07 -29.95
N ARG A 110 24.62 -7.95 -29.00
CA ARG A 110 25.11 -7.51 -27.68
C ARG A 110 26.54 -6.96 -27.72
N THR A 111 27.44 -7.49 -28.55
CA THR A 111 28.86 -7.08 -28.53
C THR A 111 29.17 -5.92 -29.45
N ARG A 112 28.47 -5.80 -30.58
CA ARG A 112 28.75 -4.74 -31.57
C ARG A 112 27.68 -3.67 -31.68
N LEU A 113 26.40 -4.01 -31.51
CA LEU A 113 25.31 -3.03 -31.67
C LEU A 113 24.99 -2.30 -30.36
N ALA A 114 24.85 -3.04 -29.26
CA ALA A 114 24.42 -2.49 -27.97
C ALA A 114 25.32 -1.36 -27.42
N PRO A 115 26.67 -1.41 -27.52
CA PRO A 115 27.53 -0.32 -27.02
C PRO A 115 27.29 1.02 -27.72
N HIS A 116 26.81 1.02 -28.96
CA HIS A 116 26.52 2.24 -29.72
C HIS A 116 25.07 2.71 -29.53
N VAL A 117 24.11 1.78 -29.45
CA VAL A 117 22.68 2.09 -29.36
C VAL A 117 22.25 2.44 -27.93
N ALA A 118 22.74 1.71 -26.92
CA ALA A 118 22.36 1.93 -25.52
C ALA A 118 22.62 3.37 -25.03
N PRO A 119 23.80 4.00 -25.24
CA PRO A 119 24.03 5.37 -24.78
C PRO A 119 23.14 6.38 -25.52
N LEU A 120 22.79 6.14 -26.79
CA LEU A 120 21.86 6.99 -27.54
C LEU A 120 20.44 6.93 -26.96
N LEU A 121 19.96 5.71 -26.64
CA LEU A 121 18.67 5.52 -25.98
C LEU A 121 18.63 6.15 -24.58
N LEU A 122 19.72 6.04 -23.81
CA LEU A 122 19.81 6.62 -22.47
C LEU A 122 19.90 8.15 -22.47
N ARG A 123 20.29 8.78 -23.58
CA ARG A 123 20.22 10.25 -23.76
C ARG A 123 18.77 10.76 -23.85
N ALA A 124 17.85 9.95 -24.35
CA ALA A 124 16.45 10.32 -24.40
C ALA A 124 15.82 10.23 -22.99
N THR A 125 15.49 11.39 -22.41
CA THR A 125 14.91 11.50 -21.05
C THR A 125 13.65 10.65 -20.88
N ALA A 126 12.77 10.63 -21.88
CA ALA A 126 11.55 9.82 -21.87
C ALA A 126 11.83 8.31 -21.84
N ALA A 127 12.79 7.83 -22.65
CA ALA A 127 13.16 6.42 -22.71
C ALA A 127 13.84 5.98 -21.41
N ARG A 128 14.81 6.76 -20.92
CA ARG A 128 15.48 6.54 -19.63
C ARG A 128 14.48 6.51 -18.48
N ALA A 129 13.56 7.47 -18.43
CA ALA A 129 12.53 7.54 -17.38
C ALA A 129 11.56 6.36 -17.45
N ARG A 130 11.20 5.90 -18.66
CA ARG A 130 10.37 4.70 -18.83
C ARG A 130 11.10 3.46 -18.32
N LEU A 131 12.35 3.25 -18.74
CA LEU A 131 13.16 2.12 -18.27
C LEU A 131 13.29 2.12 -16.75
N PHE A 132 13.63 3.27 -16.16
CA PHE A 132 13.75 3.44 -14.71
C PHE A 132 12.45 3.05 -14.01
N ARG A 133 11.29 3.59 -14.43
CA ARG A 133 9.99 3.26 -13.81
C ARG A 133 9.59 1.79 -13.97
N THR A 134 10.02 1.13 -15.04
CA THR A 134 9.77 -0.31 -15.23
C THR A 134 10.62 -1.14 -14.28
N VAL A 135 11.92 -0.88 -14.19
CA VAL A 135 12.84 -1.66 -13.34
C VAL A 135 12.63 -1.39 -11.85
N SER A 136 12.30 -0.16 -11.48
CA SER A 136 11.97 0.23 -10.10
C SER A 136 10.53 -0.07 -9.68
N GLU A 137 9.74 -0.73 -10.55
CA GLU A 137 8.32 -1.04 -10.35
C GLU A 137 7.42 0.18 -10.06
N LEU A 138 7.91 1.41 -10.25
CA LEU A 138 7.12 2.64 -10.09
C LEU A 138 6.00 2.78 -11.12
N ALA A 139 6.02 1.99 -12.20
CA ALA A 139 4.96 1.94 -13.20
C ALA A 139 3.82 0.95 -12.87
N VAL A 140 3.90 0.21 -11.77
CA VAL A 140 2.84 -0.71 -11.34
C VAL A 140 1.56 0.07 -11.04
N HIS A 141 0.42 -0.46 -11.49
CA HIS A 141 -0.91 0.10 -11.24
C HIS A 141 -1.96 -1.02 -11.23
N TYR A 142 -3.02 -0.83 -10.45
CA TYR A 142 -4.14 -1.74 -10.27
C TYR A 142 -5.44 -1.23 -10.91
N ARG A 143 -5.34 -0.44 -11.99
CA ARG A 143 -6.51 0.16 -12.69
C ARG A 143 -7.61 -0.80 -13.13
N ARG A 144 -7.33 -2.11 -13.17
CA ARG A 144 -8.27 -3.18 -13.51
C ARG A 144 -8.49 -4.15 -12.33
N GLY A 145 -7.95 -3.83 -11.17
CA GLY A 145 -8.08 -4.60 -9.94
C GLY A 145 -9.47 -4.42 -9.33
N PRO A 146 -10.01 -5.42 -8.64
CA PRO A 146 -11.35 -5.36 -8.06
C PRO A 146 -11.51 -4.21 -7.05
N ALA A 147 -10.46 -3.92 -6.27
CA ALA A 147 -10.46 -2.87 -5.25
C ALA A 147 -10.18 -1.45 -5.81
N SER A 148 -10.18 -1.27 -7.14
CA SER A 148 -9.90 0.03 -7.79
C SER A 148 -11.13 0.57 -8.51
N ILE A 149 -11.91 1.38 -7.80
CA ILE A 149 -13.23 1.87 -8.25
C ILE A 149 -13.16 3.35 -8.60
N THR A 150 -13.65 3.71 -9.79
CA THR A 150 -13.86 5.13 -10.14
C THR A 150 -15.35 5.43 -9.98
N GLY A 151 -15.66 6.38 -9.10
CA GLY A 151 -17.02 6.84 -8.88
C GLY A 151 -17.59 7.63 -10.06
N PRO A 152 -18.77 8.23 -9.88
CA PRO A 152 -19.42 9.03 -10.90
C PRO A 152 -18.51 10.12 -11.44
N HIS A 153 -18.62 10.40 -12.74
CA HIS A 153 -17.91 11.48 -13.43
C HIS A 153 -16.38 11.39 -13.32
N ARG A 154 -15.80 10.44 -14.06
CA ARG A 154 -14.35 10.23 -14.15
C ARG A 154 -13.57 11.54 -14.45
N PRO A 155 -12.45 11.81 -13.76
CA PRO A 155 -11.55 12.92 -14.10
C PRO A 155 -10.99 12.76 -15.52
N ARG A 156 -10.95 13.87 -16.27
CA ARG A 156 -10.32 13.89 -17.62
C ARG A 156 -8.79 13.89 -17.55
N GLN A 157 -8.22 14.43 -16.47
CA GLN A 157 -6.79 14.54 -16.22
C GLN A 157 -6.48 14.15 -14.77
N GLY A 158 -5.25 13.73 -14.48
CA GLY A 158 -4.84 13.30 -13.13
C GLY A 158 -4.81 11.78 -12.91
N PRO A 159 -4.58 11.34 -11.67
CA PRO A 159 -4.49 9.92 -11.33
C PRO A 159 -5.84 9.21 -11.51
N ARG A 160 -5.77 7.90 -11.73
CA ARG A 160 -6.93 7.01 -11.87
C ARG A 160 -7.02 6.09 -10.65
N ALA A 161 -8.19 5.52 -10.41
CA ALA A 161 -8.30 4.43 -9.44
C ALA A 161 -7.33 3.31 -9.86
N GLY A 162 -6.62 2.76 -8.89
CA GLY A 162 -5.53 1.82 -9.04
C GLY A 162 -4.18 2.44 -9.43
N ASP A 163 -4.06 3.75 -9.65
CA ASP A 163 -2.74 4.37 -9.74
C ASP A 163 -2.14 4.53 -8.34
N ARG A 164 -0.82 4.41 -8.25
CA ARG A 164 -0.09 4.87 -7.06
C ARG A 164 -0.32 6.36 -6.90
N LEU A 165 -0.59 6.81 -5.67
CA LEU A 165 -0.82 8.23 -5.42
C LEU A 165 0.42 9.05 -5.86
N PRO A 166 0.26 10.08 -6.71
CA PRO A 166 1.37 10.94 -7.11
C PRO A 166 1.94 11.78 -5.94
N ASP A 167 3.23 12.10 -6.00
CA ASP A 167 3.99 12.82 -4.95
C ASP A 167 3.69 14.33 -4.86
N THR A 168 2.42 14.71 -4.91
CA THR A 168 1.97 16.10 -4.81
C THR A 168 0.63 16.14 -4.08
N PRO A 169 0.42 17.08 -3.13
CA PRO A 169 1.26 18.22 -2.76
C PRO A 169 2.41 17.84 -1.82
N ALA A 170 3.34 18.79 -1.61
CA ALA A 170 4.51 18.59 -0.76
C ALA A 170 4.11 18.11 0.65
N GLY A 171 4.75 17.03 1.10
CA GLY A 171 4.49 16.43 2.41
C GLY A 171 3.25 15.53 2.49
N LEU A 172 2.44 15.41 1.43
CA LEU A 172 1.26 14.52 1.46
C LEU A 172 1.67 13.08 1.75
N GLN A 173 2.65 12.52 1.03
CA GLN A 173 3.16 11.17 1.27
C GLN A 173 3.53 10.93 2.73
N ARG A 174 4.12 11.94 3.40
CA ARG A 174 4.47 11.84 4.83
C ARG A 174 3.24 11.83 5.73
N ARG A 175 2.20 12.59 5.38
CA ARG A 175 0.92 12.63 6.12
C ARG A 175 0.13 11.33 5.97
N ILE A 176 0.26 10.66 4.82
CA ILE A 176 -0.40 9.39 4.51
C ILE A 176 0.55 8.18 4.62
N ALA A 177 1.69 8.35 5.29
CA ALA A 177 2.62 7.24 5.52
C ALA A 177 2.15 6.30 6.64
N GLY A 178 1.13 6.73 7.40
CA GLY A 178 0.51 5.97 8.49
C GLY A 178 -0.13 4.67 8.01
N PRO A 179 -0.39 3.71 8.91
CA PRO A 179 -1.20 2.55 8.57
C PRO A 179 -2.67 2.97 8.36
N GLY A 180 -3.37 2.22 7.54
CA GLY A 180 -4.80 2.41 7.28
C GLY A 180 -5.10 3.13 5.97
N TYR A 181 -6.37 3.38 5.74
CA TYR A 181 -6.86 4.09 4.57
C TYR A 181 -6.78 5.60 4.81
N HIS A 182 -6.58 6.36 3.75
CA HIS A 182 -6.48 7.81 3.80
C HIS A 182 -7.50 8.44 2.88
N PHE A 183 -8.48 9.10 3.47
CA PHE A 183 -9.52 9.81 2.74
C PHE A 183 -9.10 11.26 2.48
N LEU A 184 -8.94 11.62 1.21
CA LEU A 184 -8.48 12.92 0.77
C LEU A 184 -9.67 13.76 0.30
N LEU A 185 -9.84 14.94 0.90
CA LEU A 185 -10.87 15.92 0.55
C LEU A 185 -10.21 17.18 -0.04
N THR A 186 -10.77 17.68 -1.14
CA THR A 186 -10.34 18.93 -1.79
C THR A 186 -11.54 19.84 -2.02
N GLY A 187 -11.33 21.14 -2.05
CA GLY A 187 -12.40 22.14 -2.13
C GLY A 187 -12.66 22.82 -0.79
N PRO A 188 -13.59 23.80 -0.76
CA PRO A 188 -13.87 24.56 0.45
C PRO A 188 -14.59 23.72 1.50
N ASP A 189 -14.34 23.96 2.79
CA ASP A 189 -14.88 23.13 3.88
C ASP A 189 -16.41 23.04 3.88
N ARG A 190 -17.08 24.15 3.53
CA ARG A 190 -18.54 24.22 3.39
C ARG A 190 -19.14 23.27 2.34
N ALA A 191 -18.33 22.72 1.44
CA ALA A 191 -18.78 21.77 0.42
C ALA A 191 -18.93 20.34 0.98
N TRP A 192 -18.43 20.08 2.18
CA TRP A 192 -18.41 18.78 2.81
C TRP A 192 -19.30 18.76 4.05
N PRO A 193 -19.94 17.63 4.38
CA PRO A 193 -20.63 17.48 5.66
C PRO A 193 -19.64 17.67 6.82
N GLU A 194 -20.16 18.05 7.99
CA GLU A 194 -19.35 18.24 9.20
C GLU A 194 -18.62 16.95 9.59
N ASP A 195 -19.30 15.81 9.48
CA ASP A 195 -18.74 14.47 9.64
C ASP A 195 -18.81 13.67 8.33
N PRO A 196 -17.82 13.82 7.43
CA PRO A 196 -17.71 12.98 6.26
C PRO A 196 -17.34 11.53 6.66
N PRO A 197 -17.53 10.53 5.77
CA PRO A 197 -17.04 9.16 6.01
C PRO A 197 -15.62 9.18 6.59
N PRO A 198 -15.37 8.37 7.64
CA PRO A 198 -15.81 6.98 7.70
C PRO A 198 -16.99 6.63 8.63
N GLY A 199 -17.56 7.57 9.38
CA GLY A 199 -18.76 7.32 10.21
C GLY A 199 -18.58 6.20 11.26
N GLY A 200 -17.51 6.28 12.06
CA GLY A 200 -17.18 5.29 13.10
C GLY A 200 -15.85 4.57 12.90
N ARG A 201 -15.40 4.37 11.65
CA ARG A 201 -14.14 3.64 11.34
C ARG A 201 -12.87 4.52 11.42
N HIS A 202 -12.79 5.41 12.41
CA HIS A 202 -11.66 6.35 12.56
C HIS A 202 -10.34 5.66 12.93
N ASP A 203 -10.40 4.42 13.40
CA ASP A 203 -9.27 3.54 13.65
C ASP A 203 -8.64 3.01 12.36
N LEU A 204 -9.42 2.88 11.28
CA LEU A 204 -9.01 2.37 9.97
C LEU A 204 -8.84 3.45 8.91
N VAL A 205 -9.59 4.56 8.98
CA VAL A 205 -9.61 5.61 7.95
C VAL A 205 -9.25 6.96 8.54
N SER A 206 -8.15 7.55 8.08
CA SER A 206 -7.76 8.92 8.41
C SER A 206 -8.25 9.91 7.36
N VAL A 207 -8.88 11.01 7.78
CA VAL A 207 -9.39 12.04 6.88
C VAL A 207 -8.38 13.19 6.75
N HIS A 208 -8.06 13.60 5.52
CA HIS A 208 -7.10 14.64 5.19
C HIS A 208 -7.74 15.71 4.30
N ARG A 209 -7.75 16.95 4.77
CA ARG A 209 -8.22 18.10 3.99
C ARG A 209 -7.03 18.77 3.30
N LEU A 210 -7.04 18.80 1.97
CA LEU A 210 -5.94 19.33 1.15
C LEU A 210 -6.11 20.80 0.76
N GLY A 211 -7.20 21.44 1.19
CA GLY A 211 -7.51 22.86 0.92
C GLY A 211 -8.38 23.09 -0.32
N THR A 212 -8.53 24.36 -0.70
CA THR A 212 -9.55 24.80 -1.68
C THR A 212 -9.29 24.40 -3.12
N ARG A 213 -8.03 24.14 -3.50
CA ARG A 213 -7.65 23.69 -4.84
C ARG A 213 -7.16 22.26 -4.80
N SER A 214 -7.78 21.41 -5.61
CA SER A 214 -7.31 20.05 -5.78
C SER A 214 -5.92 20.04 -6.44
N PRO A 215 -4.95 19.28 -5.88
CA PRO A 215 -3.66 19.03 -6.54
C PRO A 215 -3.83 18.34 -7.90
N TRP A 216 -4.97 17.67 -8.11
CA TRP A 216 -5.28 16.93 -9.32
C TRP A 216 -6.55 17.48 -9.98
N PRO A 217 -6.43 18.19 -11.11
CA PRO A 217 -7.56 18.83 -11.76
C PRO A 217 -8.72 17.87 -12.01
N GLY A 218 -9.87 18.16 -11.42
CA GLY A 218 -11.06 17.34 -11.57
C GLY A 218 -11.12 16.10 -10.69
N ILE A 219 -10.35 16.02 -9.59
CA ILE A 219 -10.62 15.09 -8.49
C ILE A 219 -11.04 15.92 -7.29
N THR A 220 -12.22 15.64 -6.73
CA THR A 220 -12.73 16.35 -5.54
C THR A 220 -12.46 15.57 -4.27
N HIS A 221 -12.57 14.25 -4.33
CA HIS A 221 -12.25 13.36 -3.22
C HIS A 221 -11.69 12.02 -3.70
N ALA A 222 -10.81 11.43 -2.90
CA ALA A 222 -10.16 10.15 -3.19
C ALA A 222 -9.87 9.37 -1.90
N LEU A 223 -9.96 8.04 -1.97
CA LEU A 223 -9.54 7.14 -0.91
C LEU A 223 -8.26 6.44 -1.34
N VAL A 224 -7.21 6.57 -0.53
CA VAL A 224 -5.93 5.90 -0.72
C VAL A 224 -5.89 4.70 0.21
N ARG A 225 -5.54 3.54 -0.32
CA ARG A 225 -5.37 2.28 0.39
C ARG A 225 -4.09 2.31 1.26
N PRO A 226 -3.96 1.40 2.24
CA PRO A 226 -2.75 1.28 3.07
C PRO A 226 -1.45 1.01 2.30
N ASP A 227 -1.55 0.53 1.06
CA ASP A 227 -0.40 0.28 0.17
C ASP A 227 -0.02 1.49 -0.71
N GLY A 228 -0.70 2.64 -0.53
CA GLY A 228 -0.44 3.89 -1.25
C GLY A 228 -1.09 3.98 -2.64
N TYR A 229 -1.92 3.01 -3.03
CA TYR A 229 -2.69 3.07 -4.27
C TYR A 229 -4.06 3.73 -4.07
N VAL A 230 -4.56 4.42 -5.08
CA VAL A 230 -5.89 5.04 -5.04
C VAL A 230 -6.94 3.96 -5.19
N GLY A 231 -7.65 3.61 -4.12
CA GLY A 231 -8.72 2.62 -4.15
C GLY A 231 -10.02 3.17 -4.73
N TYR A 232 -10.37 4.41 -4.37
CA TYR A 232 -11.54 5.11 -4.86
C TYR A 232 -11.22 6.56 -5.25
N LEU A 233 -11.86 7.07 -6.30
CA LEU A 233 -11.89 8.51 -6.58
C LEU A 233 -13.16 8.91 -7.30
N ALA A 234 -13.62 10.14 -7.08
CA ALA A 234 -14.74 10.70 -7.83
C ALA A 234 -14.67 12.23 -7.93
N ARG A 235 -15.64 12.76 -8.69
CA ARG A 235 -15.91 14.20 -8.82
C ARG A 235 -17.18 14.59 -8.08
N GLY A 236 -17.22 15.85 -7.64
CA GLY A 236 -18.33 16.39 -6.87
C GLY A 236 -18.25 16.06 -5.38
N THR A 237 -19.31 16.39 -4.67
CA THR A 237 -19.46 16.24 -3.22
C THR A 237 -20.31 15.04 -2.84
N ASP A 238 -20.76 14.25 -3.82
CA ASP A 238 -21.49 13.00 -3.58
C ASP A 238 -20.54 11.95 -3.01
N LEU A 239 -20.83 11.48 -1.80
CA LEU A 239 -20.06 10.49 -1.06
C LEU A 239 -20.72 9.10 -1.08
N THR A 240 -21.84 8.93 -1.79
CA THR A 240 -22.61 7.67 -1.81
C THR A 240 -21.74 6.50 -2.30
N GLY A 241 -21.04 6.68 -3.41
CA GLY A 241 -20.15 5.65 -3.95
C GLY A 241 -18.92 5.37 -3.06
N LEU A 242 -18.44 6.38 -2.31
CA LEU A 242 -17.37 6.17 -1.34
C LEU A 242 -17.87 5.36 -0.14
N ARG A 243 -19.07 5.65 0.38
CA ARG A 243 -19.67 4.87 1.47
C ARG A 243 -19.84 3.41 1.07
N ALA A 244 -20.39 3.16 -0.12
CA ALA A 244 -20.49 1.81 -0.67
C ALA A 244 -19.12 1.13 -0.80
N TYR A 245 -18.08 1.86 -1.21
CA TYR A 245 -16.70 1.31 -1.22
C TYR A 245 -16.24 0.91 0.18
N LEU A 246 -16.43 1.77 1.18
CA LEU A 246 -16.01 1.50 2.55
C LEU A 246 -16.81 0.34 3.16
N ASP A 247 -18.10 0.26 2.90
CA ASP A 247 -18.97 -0.80 3.41
C ASP A 247 -18.68 -2.15 2.75
N HIS A 248 -18.23 -2.14 1.50
CA HIS A 248 -17.83 -3.35 0.78
C HIS A 248 -16.48 -3.89 1.28
N TRP A 249 -15.50 -3.02 1.51
CA TRP A 249 -14.12 -3.44 1.78
C TRP A 249 -13.71 -3.42 3.25
N LEU A 250 -14.37 -2.63 4.11
CA LEU A 250 -14.00 -2.47 5.52
C LEU A 250 -15.05 -3.11 6.44
N PRO A 251 -14.62 -3.62 7.62
CA PRO A 251 -15.53 -4.07 8.66
C PRO A 251 -16.59 -3.02 9.00
N ALA A 252 -17.75 -3.45 9.47
CA ALA A 252 -18.75 -2.53 10.03
C ALA A 252 -18.13 -1.70 11.18
N PRO A 253 -18.54 -0.42 11.34
CA PRO A 253 -18.07 0.45 12.41
C PRO A 253 -18.46 -0.05 13.81
#